data_AF-A0A0D7CKY7-F1
#
_entry.id   AF-A0A0D7CKY7-F1
#
_cell.length_a   1.000
_cell.length_b   1.000
_cell.length_c   1.000
_cell.angle_alpha   90.00
_cell.angle_beta   90.00
_cell.angle_gamma   90.00
#
_symmetry.space_group_name_H-M   'P 1'
#
loop_
_entity.id
_entity.type
_entity.pdbx_description
1 polymer ?
#
loop_
_entity_poly.entity_id
_entity_poly.type
_entity_poly.pdbx_seq_one_letter_code
_entity_poly.pdbx_strand_id
1 'polypeptide(L)'
;MRRDRDAGEWTILPAEGRQGAMPEWPLTEQTIREHELWASLWRKPQAIMWERYGQEYEVALYVRRFAEAEAMESRVNLSTLVRQMADSLGLTTPGMRANRWRIAADEVAERREGSGKQPVKRRTARDRFKVVPGDGG
;
A
#
# COMPACT_ATOMS: atom_id res chain seq x y z
N MET A 1 6.42 31.59 -20.40
CA MET A 1 5.65 30.60 -21.19
C MET A 1 5.45 29.37 -20.31
N ARG A 2 4.24 29.21 -19.76
CA ARG A 2 3.91 28.20 -18.75
C ARG A 2 3.91 26.79 -19.37
N ARG A 3 4.64 25.86 -18.76
CA ARG A 3 4.57 24.43 -19.07
C ARG A 3 3.41 23.81 -18.26
N ASP A 4 2.18 24.16 -18.62
CA ASP A 4 0.94 23.52 -18.11
C ASP A 4 0.53 22.36 -19.03
N ARG A 5 1.46 21.44 -19.33
CA ARG A 5 1.20 20.36 -20.30
C ARG A 5 1.43 18.94 -19.79
N ASP A 6 1.52 18.76 -18.47
CA ASP A 6 1.70 17.44 -17.83
C ASP A 6 0.72 17.17 -16.67
N ALA A 7 -0.34 17.99 -16.51
CA ALA A 7 -1.42 17.69 -15.58
C ALA A 7 -2.38 16.64 -16.19
N GLY A 8 -1.84 15.46 -16.51
CA GLY A 8 -2.68 14.29 -16.72
C GLY A 8 -3.55 14.08 -15.49
N GLU A 9 -4.87 14.17 -15.66
CA GLU A 9 -5.85 14.19 -14.57
C GLU A 9 -5.64 13.00 -13.63
N TRP A 10 -5.18 13.29 -12.41
CA TRP A 10 -5.00 12.26 -11.39
C TRP A 10 -6.36 11.84 -10.86
N THR A 11 -6.61 10.53 -10.81
CA THR A 11 -7.81 10.01 -10.17
C THR A 11 -7.60 9.95 -8.66
N ILE A 12 -8.45 10.64 -7.91
CA ILE A 12 -8.45 10.60 -6.45
C ILE A 12 -9.46 9.54 -5.99
N LEU A 13 -8.98 8.55 -5.25
CA LEU A 13 -9.77 7.45 -4.69
C LEU A 13 -10.11 7.76 -3.22
N PRO A 14 -11.35 7.50 -2.78
CA PRO A 14 -11.75 7.69 -1.38
C PRO A 14 -10.95 6.76 -0.45
N ALA A 15 -10.55 7.24 0.73
CA ALA A 15 -9.72 6.48 1.65
C ALA A 15 -10.49 5.36 2.37
N GLU A 16 -11.81 5.55 2.49
CA GLU A 16 -12.75 4.59 3.07
C GLU A 16 -12.82 3.29 2.28
N GLY A 17 -12.35 3.31 1.02
CA GLY A 17 -12.33 2.17 0.14
C GLY A 17 -13.60 2.02 -0.69
N ARG A 18 -13.75 0.88 -1.36
CA ARG A 18 -14.97 0.54 -2.10
C ARG A 18 -16.05 0.08 -1.13
N GLN A 19 -17.25 0.63 -1.29
CA GLN A 19 -18.43 0.23 -0.55
C GLN A 19 -19.24 -0.84 -1.28
N GLY A 20 -19.99 -1.64 -0.53
CA GLY A 20 -20.88 -2.68 -1.07
C GLY A 20 -20.27 -4.08 -1.07
N ALA A 21 -21.06 -5.06 -1.53
CA ALA A 21 -20.63 -6.44 -1.61
C ALA A 21 -19.52 -6.59 -2.67
N MET A 22 -18.51 -7.41 -2.37
CA MET A 22 -17.51 -7.81 -3.37
C MET A 22 -18.19 -8.59 -4.52
N PRO A 23 -17.68 -8.49 -5.75
CA PRO A 23 -18.22 -9.26 -6.87
C PRO A 23 -18.04 -10.77 -6.65
N GLU A 24 -18.84 -11.53 -7.40
CA GLU A 24 -18.72 -12.99 -7.45
C GLU A 24 -17.32 -13.39 -7.95
N TRP A 25 -16.80 -14.48 -7.39
CA TRP A 25 -15.50 -15.00 -7.78
C TRP A 25 -15.55 -15.54 -9.22
N PRO A 26 -14.76 -15.00 -10.16
CA PRO A 26 -14.95 -15.28 -11.59
C PRO A 26 -14.16 -16.50 -12.11
N LEU A 27 -13.28 -17.08 -11.30
CA LEU A 27 -12.50 -18.27 -11.67
C LEU A 27 -13.24 -19.54 -11.25
N THR A 28 -12.63 -20.69 -11.54
CA THR A 28 -13.00 -21.98 -10.93
C THR A 28 -12.95 -21.91 -9.40
N GLU A 29 -13.28 -23.03 -8.73
CA GLU A 29 -13.26 -23.21 -7.27
C GLU A 29 -12.32 -22.27 -6.50
N GLN A 30 -12.89 -21.57 -5.53
CA GLN A 30 -12.19 -20.65 -4.66
C GLN A 30 -11.80 -21.35 -3.36
N THR A 31 -10.52 -21.30 -3.01
CA THR A 31 -10.03 -21.75 -1.70
C THR A 31 -10.38 -20.75 -0.60
N ILE A 32 -10.37 -21.18 0.66
CA ILE A 32 -10.60 -20.30 1.81
C ILE A 32 -9.62 -19.12 1.81
N ARG A 33 -8.35 -19.37 1.51
CA ARG A 33 -7.32 -18.34 1.47
C ARG A 33 -7.57 -17.32 0.36
N GLU A 34 -7.96 -17.77 -0.82
CA GLU A 34 -8.33 -16.89 -1.92
C GLU A 34 -9.56 -16.04 -1.57
N HIS A 35 -10.55 -16.61 -0.87
CA HIS A 35 -11.73 -15.86 -0.41
C HIS A 35 -11.37 -14.72 0.57
N GLU A 36 -10.50 -14.97 1.54
CA GLU A 36 -10.01 -13.94 2.47
C GLU A 36 -9.28 -12.80 1.74
N LEU A 37 -8.39 -13.16 0.82
CA LEU A 37 -7.63 -12.20 0.02
C LEU A 37 -8.55 -11.39 -0.89
N TRP A 38 -9.48 -12.05 -1.58
CA TRP A 38 -10.49 -11.42 -2.42
C TRP A 38 -11.31 -10.39 -1.63
N ALA A 39 -11.84 -10.79 -0.47
CA ALA A 39 -12.61 -9.90 0.40
C ALA A 39 -11.78 -8.71 0.91
N SER A 40 -10.50 -8.92 1.23
CA SER A 40 -9.60 -7.85 1.66
C SER A 40 -9.29 -6.85 0.53
N LEU A 41 -9.04 -7.35 -0.69
CA LEU A 41 -8.73 -6.52 -1.85
C LEU A 41 -9.92 -5.67 -2.29
N TRP A 42 -11.12 -6.26 -2.36
CA TRP A 42 -12.32 -5.54 -2.81
C TRP A 42 -12.81 -4.47 -1.84
N ARG A 43 -12.26 -4.37 -0.63
CA ARG A 43 -12.47 -3.25 0.29
C ARG A 43 -11.53 -2.08 0.04
N LYS A 44 -10.48 -2.25 -0.76
CA LYS A 44 -9.48 -1.19 -0.98
C LYS A 44 -10.02 -0.07 -1.88
N PRO A 45 -9.49 1.16 -1.78
CA PRO A 45 -9.85 2.26 -2.68
C PRO A 45 -9.67 1.92 -4.16
N GLN A 46 -8.62 1.17 -4.50
CA GLN A 46 -8.31 0.74 -5.86
C GLN A 46 -9.41 -0.10 -6.50
N ALA A 47 -10.20 -0.81 -5.69
CA ALA A 47 -11.27 -1.67 -6.18
C ALA A 47 -12.38 -0.91 -6.93
N ILE A 48 -12.55 0.39 -6.66
CA ILE A 48 -13.44 1.26 -7.43
C ILE A 48 -13.00 1.35 -8.90
N MET A 49 -11.69 1.38 -9.14
CA MET A 49 -11.15 1.43 -10.49
C MET A 49 -11.20 0.07 -11.16
N TRP A 50 -10.94 -1.02 -10.41
CA TRP A 50 -11.08 -2.37 -10.95
C TRP A 50 -12.50 -2.65 -11.42
N GLU A 51 -13.52 -2.27 -10.63
CA GLU A 51 -14.93 -2.36 -11.01
C GLU A 51 -15.27 -1.51 -12.23
N ARG A 52 -14.79 -0.26 -12.27
CA ARG A 52 -14.99 0.63 -13.43
C ARG A 52 -14.40 0.04 -14.72
N TYR A 53 -13.31 -0.70 -14.61
CA TYR A 53 -12.58 -1.26 -15.75
C TYR A 53 -12.93 -2.73 -16.04
N GLY A 54 -13.79 -3.37 -15.25
CA GLY A 54 -14.14 -4.79 -15.41
C GLY A 54 -12.94 -5.72 -15.19
N GLN A 55 -12.13 -5.44 -14.17
CA GLN A 55 -10.87 -6.16 -13.90
C GLN A 55 -11.03 -7.31 -12.89
N GLU A 56 -12.23 -7.91 -12.78
CA GLU A 56 -12.50 -8.97 -11.81
C GLU A 56 -11.58 -10.18 -12.02
N TYR A 57 -11.34 -10.56 -13.28
CA TYR A 57 -10.47 -11.68 -13.61
C TYR A 57 -9.01 -11.42 -13.26
N GLU A 58 -8.51 -10.21 -13.51
CA GLU A 58 -7.13 -9.80 -13.21
C GLU A 58 -6.88 -9.81 -11.70
N VAL A 59 -7.83 -9.28 -10.93
CA VAL A 59 -7.76 -9.32 -9.46
C VAL A 59 -7.83 -10.78 -8.96
N ALA A 60 -8.68 -11.62 -9.56
CA ALA A 60 -8.84 -13.01 -9.12
C ALA A 60 -7.59 -13.85 -9.43
N LEU A 61 -6.98 -13.65 -10.60
CA LEU A 61 -5.70 -14.24 -10.94
C LEU A 61 -4.59 -13.75 -10.00
N TYR A 62 -4.58 -12.47 -9.64
CA TYR A 62 -3.62 -11.95 -8.67
C TYR A 62 -3.77 -12.66 -7.32
N VAL A 63 -5.00 -12.77 -6.81
CA VAL A 63 -5.29 -13.49 -5.57
C VAL A 63 -4.80 -14.92 -5.61
N ARG A 64 -5.10 -15.65 -6.68
CA ARG A 64 -4.67 -17.05 -6.85
C ARG A 64 -3.15 -17.18 -6.84
N ARG A 65 -2.45 -16.32 -7.59
CA ARG A 65 -0.97 -16.33 -7.64
C ARG A 65 -0.33 -15.86 -6.35
N PHE A 66 -0.96 -14.93 -5.64
CA PHE A 66 -0.49 -14.48 -4.34
C PHE A 66 -0.61 -15.60 -3.30
N ALA A 67 -1.75 -16.29 -3.24
CA ALA A 67 -1.95 -17.45 -2.37
C ALA A 67 -0.95 -18.59 -2.68
N GLU A 68 -0.67 -18.85 -3.95
CA GLU A 68 0.35 -19.82 -4.37
C GLU A 68 1.76 -19.40 -3.93
N ALA A 69 2.08 -18.10 -4.01
CA ALA A 69 3.38 -17.56 -3.62
C ALA A 69 3.62 -17.56 -2.10
N GLU A 70 2.56 -17.57 -1.27
CA GLU A 70 2.66 -17.69 0.18
C GLU A 70 3.15 -19.07 0.65
N ALA A 71 3.07 -20.09 -0.20
CA ALA A 71 3.54 -21.42 0.14
C ALA A 71 5.07 -21.46 0.31
N MET A 72 5.55 -22.24 1.28
CA MET A 72 6.97 -22.38 1.59
C MET A 72 7.80 -23.00 0.45
N GLU A 73 7.16 -23.78 -0.41
CA GLU A 73 7.75 -24.40 -1.62
C GLU A 73 7.35 -23.67 -2.91
N SER A 74 6.96 -22.39 -2.82
CA SER A 74 6.55 -21.63 -3.98
C SER A 74 7.68 -21.48 -5.01
N ARG A 75 7.30 -21.48 -6.28
CA ARG A 75 8.26 -21.34 -7.38
C ARG A 75 8.88 -19.94 -7.34
N VAL A 76 10.21 -19.87 -7.48
CA VAL A 76 10.98 -18.61 -7.40
C VAL A 76 10.45 -17.50 -8.33
N ASN A 77 9.92 -17.87 -9.50
CA ASN A 77 9.39 -16.91 -10.48
C ASN A 77 8.00 -16.33 -10.11
N LEU A 78 7.25 -16.95 -9.20
CA LEU A 78 5.93 -16.47 -8.80
C LEU A 78 6.00 -15.10 -8.11
N SER A 79 7.01 -14.86 -7.28
CA SER A 79 7.20 -13.57 -6.61
C SER A 79 7.35 -12.41 -7.61
N THR A 80 8.02 -12.64 -8.74
CA THR A 80 8.14 -11.65 -9.81
C THR A 80 6.80 -11.41 -10.50
N LEU A 81 6.06 -12.47 -10.84
CA LEU A 81 4.74 -12.36 -11.46
C LEU A 81 3.76 -11.62 -10.56
N VAL A 82 3.70 -11.99 -9.28
CA VAL A 82 2.85 -11.36 -8.27
C VAL A 82 3.16 -9.86 -8.15
N ARG A 83 4.44 -9.48 -8.14
CA ARG A 83 4.83 -8.06 -8.12
C ARG A 83 4.36 -7.32 -9.38
N GLN A 84 4.52 -7.90 -10.57
CA GLN A 84 4.08 -7.27 -11.82
C GLN A 84 2.55 -7.08 -11.86
N MET A 85 1.80 -8.08 -11.40
CA MET A 85 0.35 -8.00 -11.28
C MET A 85 -0.07 -6.93 -10.25
N ALA A 86 0.63 -6.87 -9.10
CA ALA A 86 0.39 -5.83 -8.09
C ALA A 86 0.69 -4.42 -8.63
N ASP A 87 1.75 -4.26 -9.43
CA ASP A 87 2.06 -2.99 -10.11
C ASP A 87 0.93 -2.60 -11.08
N SER A 88 0.43 -3.54 -11.89
CA SER A 88 -0.68 -3.29 -12.83
C SER A 88 -1.99 -2.92 -12.13
N LEU A 89 -2.31 -3.61 -11.02
CA LEU A 89 -3.51 -3.35 -10.22
C LEU A 89 -3.41 -2.09 -9.34
N GLY A 90 -2.28 -1.37 -9.36
CA GLY A 90 -2.09 -0.18 -8.53
C GLY A 90 -1.99 -0.50 -7.03
N LEU A 91 -1.58 -1.71 -6.66
CA LEU A 91 -1.36 -2.10 -5.26
C LEU A 91 -0.02 -1.61 -4.72
N THR A 92 0.92 -1.26 -5.61
CA THR A 92 2.25 -0.76 -5.26
C THR A 92 2.37 0.74 -5.49
N THR A 93 3.34 1.40 -4.84
CA THR A 93 3.61 2.84 -5.07
C THR A 93 3.95 3.15 -6.53
N PRO A 94 4.78 2.36 -7.24
CA PRO A 94 4.97 2.53 -8.68
C PRO A 94 3.68 2.33 -9.48
N GLY A 95 2.88 1.32 -9.15
CA GLY A 95 1.59 1.06 -9.81
C GLY A 95 0.60 2.21 -9.67
N MET A 96 0.45 2.74 -8.45
CA MET A 96 -0.38 3.94 -8.19
C MET A 96 0.06 5.13 -9.04
N ARG A 97 1.37 5.36 -9.19
CA ARG A 97 1.90 6.45 -10.03
C ARG A 97 1.65 6.20 -11.51
N ALA A 98 1.87 4.97 -11.98
CA ALA A 98 1.67 4.59 -13.38
C ALA A 98 0.19 4.73 -13.79
N ASN A 99 -0.73 4.32 -12.93
CA ASN A 99 -2.17 4.44 -13.15
C ASN A 99 -2.70 5.87 -12.89
N ARG A 100 -1.84 6.78 -12.41
CA ARG A 100 -2.19 8.15 -11.99
C ARG A 100 -3.29 8.17 -10.93
N TRP A 101 -3.21 7.25 -9.98
CA TRP A 101 -4.12 7.16 -8.84
C TRP A 101 -3.48 7.77 -7.60
N ARG A 102 -4.30 8.43 -6.78
CA ARG A 102 -3.97 8.85 -5.42
C ARG A 102 -5.12 8.47 -4.51
N ILE A 103 -4.80 8.01 -3.31
CA ILE A 103 -5.81 7.87 -2.26
C ILE A 103 -5.94 9.25 -1.60
N ALA A 104 -7.16 9.71 -1.39
CA ALA A 104 -7.43 10.92 -0.63
C ALA A 104 -6.72 10.82 0.73
N ALA A 105 -6.17 11.95 1.21
CA ALA A 105 -5.58 11.98 2.53
C ALA A 105 -6.70 11.76 3.56
N ASP A 106 -6.79 10.54 4.08
CA ASP A 106 -7.47 10.29 5.34
C ASP A 106 -6.55 10.83 6.42
N GLU A 107 -6.97 11.83 7.20
CA GLU A 107 -6.24 12.31 8.38
C GLU A 107 -5.89 11.16 9.37
N VAL A 108 -6.52 10.00 9.19
CA VAL A 108 -6.29 8.76 9.94
C VAL A 108 -4.96 8.07 9.62
N ALA A 109 -4.42 8.20 8.40
CA ALA A 109 -3.10 7.66 8.06
C ALA A 109 -1.96 8.47 8.69
N GLU A 110 -2.07 9.80 8.68
CA GLU A 110 -1.16 10.70 9.40
C GLU A 110 -1.22 10.48 10.93
N ARG A 111 -2.38 10.11 11.50
CA ARG A 111 -2.47 9.72 12.91
C ARG A 111 -1.79 8.39 13.23
N ARG A 112 -1.72 7.44 12.28
CA ARG A 112 -0.99 6.17 12.46
C ARG A 112 0.52 6.36 12.31
N GLU A 113 0.97 7.22 11.40
CA GLU A 113 2.38 7.59 11.25
C GLU A 113 2.86 8.53 12.38
N GLY A 114 1.99 9.40 12.90
CA GLY A 114 2.25 10.30 14.03
C GLY A 114 2.26 9.62 15.41
N SER A 115 1.76 8.39 15.53
CA SER A 115 1.83 7.59 16.76
C SER A 115 3.12 6.77 16.88
N GLY A 116 4.01 6.82 15.90
CA GLY A 116 5.28 6.10 15.87
C GLY A 116 6.48 6.96 16.25
N LYS A 117 6.80 7.04 17.55
CA LYS A 117 8.05 7.57 18.14
C LYS A 117 8.35 9.05 17.84
N GLN A 118 7.99 9.92 18.79
CA GLN A 118 8.84 11.09 19.06
C GLN A 118 10.27 10.59 19.33
N PRO A 119 11.31 11.08 18.62
CA PRO A 119 12.67 10.76 18.99
C PRO A 119 12.96 11.47 20.31
N VAL A 120 12.93 10.70 21.42
CA VAL A 120 13.51 11.16 22.68
C VAL A 120 14.97 11.46 22.38
N LYS A 121 15.29 12.76 22.38
CA LYS A 121 16.65 13.28 22.15
C LYS A 121 17.59 12.56 23.12
N ARG A 122 18.36 11.58 22.63
CA ARG A 122 19.33 10.86 23.46
C ARG A 122 20.35 11.88 23.97
N ARG A 123 20.30 12.20 25.27
CA ARG A 123 21.35 12.99 25.93
C ARG A 123 22.65 12.22 25.76
N THR A 124 23.58 12.80 25.00
CA THR A 124 24.86 12.16 24.71
C THR A 124 25.80 12.32 25.90
N ALA A 125 26.81 11.46 26.02
CA ALA A 125 27.79 11.50 27.12
C ALA A 125 28.53 12.86 27.24
N ARG A 126 28.54 13.67 26.17
CA ARG A 126 29.09 15.04 26.17
C ARG A 126 28.26 16.04 27.00
N ASP A 127 26.96 15.81 27.17
CA ASP A 127 26.11 16.66 28.03
C ASP A 127 26.37 16.44 29.54
N ARG A 128 27.09 15.37 29.91
CA ARG A 128 27.36 15.01 31.32
C ARG A 128 28.69 15.54 31.86
N PHE A 129 29.57 16.05 31.00
CA PHE A 129 30.82 16.69 31.43
C PHE A 129 30.67 18.21 31.39
N LYS A 130 29.97 18.77 32.39
CA LYS A 130 30.23 20.15 32.80
C LYS A 130 31.42 20.13 33.75
N VAL A 131 32.58 20.57 33.24
CA VAL A 131 33.76 20.87 34.06
C VAL A 131 33.39 22.02 35.00
N VAL A 132 33.53 21.79 36.30
CA VAL A 132 33.48 22.84 37.32
C VAL A 132 34.79 23.64 37.19
N PRO A 133 34.77 24.96 36.96
CA PRO A 133 35.97 25.77 37.14
C PRO A 133 36.31 25.78 38.63
N GLY A 134 37.45 25.18 38.98
CA GLY A 134 38.07 25.37 40.29
C GLY A 134 38.68 26.75 40.33
N ASP A 135 38.21 27.58 41.27
CA ASP A 135 38.84 28.83 41.66
C ASP A 135 39.27 28.68 43.12
N GLY A 136 40.51 29.07 43.43
CA GLY A 136 41.02 29.17 44.80
C GLY A 136 42.42 28.56 45.01
N GLY A 137 43.43 29.43 45.05
CA GLY A 137 44.77 29.14 45.53
C GLY A 137 45.79 30.17 45.06
#